data_AF-A0A7S2NJU0-F1
#
_entry.id   AF-A0A7S2NJU0-F1
#
_cell.length_a   1.000
_cell.length_b   1.000
_cell.length_c   1.000
_cell.angle_alpha   90.00
_cell.angle_beta   90.00
_cell.angle_gamma   90.00
#
_symmetry.space_group_name_H-M   'P 1'
#
loop_
_entity.id
_entity.type
_entity.pdbx_description
1 polymer ?
#
loop_
_entity_poly.entity_id
_entity_poly.type
_entity_poly.pdbx_seq_one_letter_code
_entity_poly.pdbx_strand_id
1 'polypeptide(L)'
;CIAISYLVIARARRAFAKGVESLSPENPLAFISADVNKFRHSYQMRLPRCAVVMPVKGVHDQSYDNWRAQITSLYGGQLKFYFCVESASDPAYPHIERLIREHPSFSIYVLVAGVSWHCSQKIHNQLYGFERAMRSNEY
;
A
#
# COMPACT_ATOMS: atom_id res chain seq x y z
N CYS A 1 -33.61 6.93 -11.35
CA CYS A 1 -32.59 6.22 -10.54
C CYS A 1 -31.31 7.03 -10.31
N ILE A 2 -30.68 7.60 -11.34
CA ILE A 2 -29.40 8.36 -11.22
C ILE A 2 -29.50 9.57 -10.26
N ALA A 3 -30.59 10.35 -10.30
CA ALA A 3 -30.77 11.53 -9.43
C ALA A 3 -30.87 11.19 -7.94
N ILE A 4 -31.46 10.03 -7.59
CA ILE A 4 -31.53 9.52 -6.22
C ILE A 4 -30.13 9.16 -5.72
N SER A 5 -29.32 8.51 -6.57
CA SER A 5 -27.92 8.18 -6.26
C SER A 5 -27.09 9.44 -5.99
N TYR A 6 -27.25 10.51 -6.78
CA TYR A 6 -26.58 11.79 -6.54
C TYR A 6 -26.99 12.44 -5.22
N LEU A 7 -28.28 12.41 -4.87
CA LEU A 7 -28.77 12.96 -3.60
C LEU A 7 -28.22 12.19 -2.40
N VAL A 8 -28.17 10.85 -2.47
CA VAL A 8 -27.59 10.01 -1.42
C VAL A 8 -26.09 10.29 -1.25
N ILE A 9 -25.34 10.35 -2.35
CA ILE A 9 -23.90 10.68 -2.32
C ILE A 9 -23.67 12.09 -1.77
N ALA A 10 -24.46 13.08 -2.21
CA ALA A 10 -24.35 14.46 -1.74
C ALA A 10 -24.66 14.58 -0.25
N ARG A 11 -25.67 13.84 0.25
CA ARG A 11 -26.00 13.81 1.67
C ARG A 11 -24.88 13.18 2.51
N ALA A 12 -24.35 12.03 2.08
CA ALA A 12 -23.25 11.37 2.76
C ALA A 12 -21.99 12.26 2.81
N ARG A 13 -21.65 12.91 1.70
CA ARG A 13 -20.54 13.87 1.63
C ARG A 13 -20.72 15.05 2.57
N ARG A 14 -21.91 15.66 2.63
CA ARG A 14 -22.19 16.76 3.58
C ARG A 14 -22.11 16.31 5.04
N ALA A 15 -22.61 15.12 5.34
CA ALA A 15 -22.55 14.58 6.70
C ALA A 15 -21.09 14.36 7.13
N PHE A 16 -20.26 13.79 6.25
CA PHE A 16 -18.83 13.65 6.48
C PHE A 16 -18.12 15.00 6.64
N ALA A 17 -18.35 15.95 5.73
CA ALA A 17 -17.74 17.28 5.79
C ALA A 17 -18.08 18.01 7.10
N LYS A 18 -19.35 17.98 7.55
CA LYS A 18 -19.76 18.53 8.84
C LYS A 18 -19.07 17.84 10.02
N GLY A 19 -18.89 16.53 9.96
CA GLY A 19 -18.14 15.78 10.97
C GLY A 19 -16.69 16.23 11.05
N VAL A 20 -16.02 16.38 9.90
CA VAL A 20 -14.64 16.87 9.83
C VAL A 20 -14.53 18.31 10.33
N GLU A 21 -15.42 19.21 9.91
CA GLU A 21 -15.46 20.61 10.36
C GLU A 21 -15.64 20.71 11.88
N SER A 22 -16.50 19.88 12.47
CA SER A 22 -16.73 19.88 13.92
C SER A 22 -15.50 19.47 14.74
N LEU A 23 -14.61 18.65 14.16
CA LEU A 23 -13.39 18.18 14.81
C LEU A 23 -12.17 19.07 14.53
N SER A 24 -12.26 19.97 13.54
CA SER A 24 -11.15 20.84 13.10
C SER A 24 -10.50 21.67 14.21
N PRO A 25 -11.24 22.26 15.18
CA PRO A 25 -10.63 23.08 16.25
C PRO A 25 -9.70 22.29 17.18
N GLU A 26 -10.00 21.01 17.42
CA GLU A 26 -9.24 20.14 18.33
C GLU A 26 -8.26 19.23 17.56
N ASN A 27 -8.56 18.94 16.29
CA ASN A 27 -7.82 18.07 15.42
C ASN A 27 -7.69 18.68 14.02
N PRO A 28 -6.60 19.43 13.75
CA PRO A 28 -6.32 19.99 12.43
C PRO A 28 -6.20 18.93 11.31
N LEU A 29 -6.04 17.65 11.67
CA LEU A 29 -5.93 16.51 10.76
C LEU A 29 -7.21 15.66 10.72
N ALA A 30 -8.36 16.21 11.16
CA ALA A 30 -9.64 15.52 11.18
C ALA A 30 -10.08 14.97 9.81
N PHE A 31 -9.60 15.59 8.72
CA PHE A 31 -9.83 15.12 7.36
C PHE A 31 -9.12 13.80 7.01
N ILE A 32 -8.06 13.45 7.77
CA ILE A 32 -7.30 12.20 7.62
C ILE A 32 -7.80 11.16 8.64
N SER A 33 -7.93 11.56 9.90
CA SER A 33 -8.40 10.70 11.00
C SER A 33 -9.12 11.53 12.03
N ALA A 34 -10.27 11.05 12.50
CA ALA A 34 -11.01 11.68 13.59
C ALA A 34 -10.20 11.71 14.91
N ASP A 35 -9.31 10.73 15.11
CA ASP A 35 -8.40 10.67 16.27
C ASP A 35 -6.98 11.02 15.83
N VAL A 36 -6.51 12.20 16.27
CA VAL A 36 -5.16 12.70 16.00
C VAL A 36 -4.09 11.91 16.77
N ASN A 37 -4.44 11.27 17.89
CA ASN A 37 -3.48 10.52 18.70
C ASN A 37 -2.95 9.30 17.96
N LYS A 38 -3.69 8.80 16.95
CA LYS A 38 -3.20 7.75 16.07
C LYS A 38 -1.92 8.12 15.37
N PHE A 39 -1.66 9.41 15.08
CA PHE A 39 -0.43 9.86 14.44
C PHE A 39 0.74 10.06 15.42
N ARG A 40 0.51 9.95 16.73
CA ARG A 40 1.60 10.03 17.71
C ARG A 40 2.56 8.87 17.49
N HIS A 41 3.85 9.16 17.51
CA HIS A 41 4.91 8.17 17.33
C HIS A 41 4.76 6.98 18.29
N SER A 42 4.40 7.23 19.55
CA SER A 42 4.17 6.17 20.55
C SER A 42 3.00 5.23 20.24
N TYR A 43 1.99 5.70 19.50
CA TYR A 43 0.91 4.84 19.00
C TYR A 43 1.37 4.09 17.76
N GLN A 44 1.99 4.80 16.81
CA GLN A 44 2.49 4.26 15.55
C GLN A 44 3.48 3.10 15.75
N MET A 45 4.42 3.20 16.70
CA MET A 45 5.39 2.15 17.02
C MET A 45 4.76 0.86 17.59
N ARG A 46 3.51 0.91 18.07
CA ARG A 46 2.76 -0.24 18.60
C ARG A 46 1.83 -0.86 17.56
N LEU A 47 1.80 -0.33 16.35
CA LEU A 47 1.00 -0.89 15.27
C LEU A 47 1.55 -2.28 14.88
N PRO A 48 0.66 -3.19 14.42
CA PRO A 48 1.08 -4.51 14.02
C PRO A 48 2.11 -4.45 12.89
N ARG A 49 2.93 -5.49 12.78
CA ARG A 49 3.80 -5.65 11.62
C ARG A 49 2.93 -5.96 10.40
N CYS A 50 3.28 -5.37 9.26
CA CYS A 50 2.53 -5.55 8.02
C CYS A 50 3.44 -5.94 6.86
N ALA A 51 3.03 -6.93 6.09
CA ALA A 51 3.60 -7.25 4.79
C ALA A 51 2.72 -6.69 3.68
N VAL A 52 3.32 -6.03 2.69
CA VAL A 52 2.65 -5.52 1.50
C VAL A 52 3.11 -6.33 0.30
N VAL A 53 2.18 -7.08 -0.31
CA VAL A 53 2.44 -7.87 -1.51
C VAL A 53 2.02 -7.08 -2.74
N MET A 54 2.97 -6.79 -3.62
CA MET A 54 2.79 -5.95 -4.80
C MET A 54 3.00 -6.78 -6.07
N PRO A 55 1.94 -7.28 -6.73
CA PRO A 55 2.08 -7.87 -8.05
C PRO A 55 2.44 -6.78 -9.06
N VAL A 56 3.52 -6.96 -9.82
CA VAL A 56 4.02 -5.99 -10.80
C VAL A 56 4.23 -6.65 -12.15
N LYS A 57 3.92 -5.90 -13.22
CA LYS A 57 4.16 -6.27 -14.62
C LYS A 57 4.53 -5.01 -15.40
N GLY A 58 5.69 -5.01 -16.03
CA GLY A 58 6.16 -3.89 -16.86
C GLY A 58 6.34 -2.59 -16.08
N VAL A 59 6.60 -1.51 -16.82
CA VAL A 59 6.81 -0.17 -16.30
C VAL A 59 6.00 0.83 -17.13
N HIS A 60 5.40 1.78 -16.45
CA HIS A 60 4.79 2.97 -17.02
C HIS A 60 5.52 4.22 -16.48
N ASP A 61 5.29 5.38 -17.11
CA ASP A 61 6.01 6.63 -16.81
C ASP A 61 6.08 6.98 -15.31
N GLN A 62 5.02 6.68 -14.56
CA GLN A 62 4.91 7.00 -13.13
C GLN A 62 5.10 5.79 -12.20
N SER A 63 5.42 4.60 -12.73
CA SER A 63 5.52 3.38 -11.93
C SER A 63 6.55 3.52 -10.80
N TYR A 64 7.73 4.04 -11.11
CA TYR A 64 8.80 4.18 -10.12
C TYR A 64 8.43 5.16 -9.01
N ASP A 65 7.90 6.33 -9.37
CA ASP A 65 7.48 7.34 -8.40
C ASP A 65 6.35 6.83 -7.51
N ASN A 66 5.42 6.06 -8.07
CA ASN A 66 4.34 5.42 -7.31
C ASN A 66 4.88 4.38 -6.33
N TRP A 67 5.83 3.54 -6.74
CA TRP A 67 6.46 2.56 -5.84
C TRP A 67 7.25 3.24 -4.73
N ARG A 68 8.01 4.29 -5.08
CA ARG A 68 8.71 5.12 -4.09
C ARG A 68 7.74 5.70 -3.06
N ALA A 69 6.66 6.33 -3.52
CA ALA A 69 5.65 6.91 -2.64
C ALA A 69 4.98 5.85 -1.74
N GLN A 70 4.77 4.63 -2.24
CA GLN A 70 4.22 3.53 -1.44
C GLN A 70 5.17 3.02 -0.36
N ILE A 71 6.46 2.82 -0.68
CA ILE A 71 7.42 2.34 0.31
C ILE A 71 7.68 3.38 1.41
N THR A 72 7.54 4.68 1.09
CA THR A 72 7.65 5.79 2.04
C THR A 72 6.32 6.14 2.72
N SER A 73 5.39 5.19 2.80
CA SER A 73 4.10 5.38 3.49
C SER A 73 4.30 5.80 4.95
N LEU A 74 3.37 6.61 5.48
CA LEU A 74 3.38 7.12 6.85
C LEU A 74 2.91 6.09 7.91
N TYR A 75 2.78 4.82 7.54
CA TYR A 75 2.49 3.77 8.51
C TYR A 75 3.72 3.53 9.38
N GLY A 76 3.60 3.76 10.68
CA GLY A 76 4.74 3.70 11.60
C GLY A 76 4.92 2.36 12.31
N GLY A 77 4.14 1.34 11.97
CA GLY A 77 4.50 -0.05 12.28
C GLY A 77 5.56 -0.58 11.31
N GLN A 78 6.15 -1.74 11.61
CA GLN A 78 7.16 -2.33 10.73
C GLN A 78 6.52 -2.81 9.42
N LEU A 79 7.16 -2.46 8.29
CA LEU A 79 6.70 -2.80 6.95
C LEU A 79 7.72 -3.61 6.18
N LYS A 80 7.23 -4.63 5.46
CA LYS A 80 7.98 -5.35 4.43
C LYS A 80 7.24 -5.30 3.11
N PHE A 81 7.94 -4.99 2.04
CA PHE A 81 7.37 -4.90 0.70
C PHE A 81 7.89 -6.03 -0.18
N TYR A 82 6.98 -6.80 -0.77
CA TYR A 82 7.27 -7.93 -1.65
C TYR A 82 6.76 -7.65 -3.05
N PHE A 83 7.65 -7.20 -3.93
CA PHE A 83 7.37 -6.96 -5.33
C PHE A 83 7.45 -8.27 -6.10
N CYS A 84 6.32 -8.74 -6.62
CA CYS A 84 6.20 -10.02 -7.29
C CYS A 84 6.06 -9.82 -8.79
N VAL A 85 7.10 -10.22 -9.54
CA VAL A 85 7.11 -10.23 -11.01
C VAL A 85 6.99 -11.66 -11.53
N GLU A 86 6.55 -11.79 -12.77
CA GLU A 86 6.48 -13.09 -13.44
C GLU A 86 7.87 -13.68 -13.73
N SER A 87 8.80 -12.86 -14.22
CA SER A 87 10.14 -13.29 -14.64
C SER A 87 11.17 -12.18 -14.39
N ALA A 88 12.46 -12.56 -14.29
CA ALA A 88 13.56 -11.58 -14.18
C ALA A 88 13.76 -10.73 -15.45
N SER A 89 13.20 -11.18 -16.59
CA SER A 89 13.14 -10.40 -17.84
C SER A 89 12.02 -9.36 -17.86
N ASP A 90 11.18 -9.30 -16.84
CA ASP A 90 10.14 -8.27 -16.75
C ASP A 90 10.79 -6.87 -16.66
N PRO A 91 10.34 -5.88 -17.46
CA PRO A 91 10.91 -4.53 -17.42
C PRO A 91 10.88 -3.90 -16.03
N ALA A 92 9.97 -4.30 -15.14
CA ALA A 92 9.92 -3.81 -13.77
C ALA A 92 11.10 -4.25 -12.90
N TYR A 93 11.65 -5.43 -13.15
CA TYR A 93 12.66 -6.06 -12.30
C TYR A 93 13.89 -5.16 -12.02
N PRO A 94 14.58 -4.61 -13.04
CA PRO A 94 15.73 -3.72 -12.79
C PRO A 94 15.35 -2.40 -12.09
N HIS A 95 14.12 -1.91 -12.29
CA HIS A 95 13.63 -0.72 -11.59
C HIS A 95 13.38 -1.01 -10.09
N ILE A 96 12.89 -2.20 -9.76
CA ILE A 96 12.72 -2.63 -8.36
C ILE A 96 14.08 -2.84 -7.70
N GLU A 97 15.05 -3.44 -8.40
CA GLU A 97 16.43 -3.57 -7.89
C GLU A 97 17.07 -2.20 -7.62
N ARG A 98 16.82 -1.22 -8.50
CA ARG A 98 17.21 0.17 -8.27
C ARG A 98 16.52 0.73 -7.01
N LEU A 99 15.22 0.51 -6.84
CA LEU A 99 14.46 0.97 -5.68
C LEU A 99 15.06 0.42 -4.37
N ILE A 100 15.40 -0.87 -4.33
CA ILE A 100 16.06 -1.54 -3.19
C ILE A 100 17.39 -0.85 -2.87
N ARG A 101 18.24 -0.60 -3.88
CA ARG A 101 19.56 0.04 -3.69
C ARG A 101 19.47 1.48 -3.19
N GLU A 102 18.50 2.24 -3.69
CA GLU A 102 18.30 3.65 -3.29
C GLU A 102 17.70 3.80 -1.89
N HIS A 103 17.04 2.75 -1.36
CA HIS A 103 16.27 2.81 -0.11
C HIS A 103 16.64 1.68 0.87
N PRO A 104 17.92 1.56 1.30
CA PRO A 104 18.39 0.45 2.12
C PRO A 104 17.76 0.39 3.53
N SER A 105 17.19 1.50 4.01
CA SER A 105 16.49 1.57 5.29
C SER A 105 15.11 0.89 5.27
N PHE A 106 14.60 0.52 4.10
CA PHE A 106 13.30 -0.12 3.93
C PHE A 106 13.47 -1.61 3.60
N SER A 107 12.61 -2.45 4.17
CA SER A 107 12.62 -3.89 3.89
C SER A 107 11.88 -4.19 2.59
N ILE A 108 12.60 -4.16 1.47
CA ILE A 108 12.05 -4.36 0.11
C ILE A 108 12.65 -5.63 -0.50
N TYR A 109 11.79 -6.47 -1.07
CA TYR A 109 12.17 -7.73 -1.70
C TYR A 109 11.55 -7.81 -3.10
N VAL A 110 12.34 -8.27 -4.06
CA VAL A 110 11.86 -8.67 -5.38
C VAL A 110 11.72 -10.20 -5.43
N LEU A 111 10.57 -10.67 -5.91
CA LEU A 111 10.21 -12.07 -6.00
C LEU A 111 9.86 -12.41 -7.45
N VAL A 112 10.46 -13.47 -7.97
CA VAL A 112 10.11 -14.04 -9.27
C VAL A 112 9.15 -15.20 -9.05
N ALA A 113 7.91 -15.05 -9.49
CA ALA A 113 6.82 -16.01 -9.24
C ALA A 113 6.67 -17.07 -10.35
N GLY A 114 7.24 -16.83 -11.53
CA GLY A 114 7.03 -17.68 -12.72
C GLY A 114 5.68 -17.43 -13.39
N VAL A 115 5.46 -18.14 -14.49
CA VAL A 115 4.24 -18.05 -15.30
C VAL A 115 3.09 -18.81 -14.63
N SER A 116 1.90 -18.22 -14.63
CA SER A 116 0.70 -18.87 -14.10
C SER A 116 0.09 -19.87 -15.11
N TRP A 117 -0.48 -20.96 -14.59
CA TRP A 117 -1.13 -22.00 -15.40
C TRP A 117 -2.64 -22.12 -15.15
N HIS A 118 -3.08 -21.85 -13.91
CA HIS A 118 -4.47 -22.11 -13.47
C HIS A 118 -5.25 -20.84 -13.11
N CYS A 119 -4.59 -19.69 -13.06
CA CYS A 119 -5.21 -18.39 -12.76
C CYS A 119 -4.52 -17.26 -13.52
N SER A 120 -5.03 -16.04 -13.39
CA SER A 120 -4.35 -14.87 -13.96
C SER A 120 -3.00 -14.62 -13.29
N GLN A 121 -2.06 -14.06 -14.05
CA GLN A 121 -0.71 -13.78 -13.56
C GLN A 121 -0.71 -12.89 -12.31
N LYS A 122 -1.66 -11.95 -12.20
CA LYS A 122 -1.81 -11.08 -11.04
C LYS A 122 -2.14 -11.87 -9.77
N ILE A 123 -3.10 -12.80 -9.84
CA ILE A 123 -3.49 -13.64 -8.70
C ILE A 123 -2.36 -14.58 -8.31
N HIS A 124 -1.70 -15.20 -9.30
CA HIS A 124 -0.54 -16.05 -9.08
C HIS A 124 0.58 -15.32 -8.32
N ASN A 125 0.95 -14.12 -8.79
CA ASN A 125 1.96 -13.30 -8.14
C ASN A 125 1.57 -12.91 -6.70
N GLN A 126 0.28 -12.61 -6.46
CA GLN A 126 -0.21 -12.28 -5.12
C GLN A 126 -0.14 -13.47 -4.16
N LEU A 127 -0.58 -14.66 -4.60
CA LEU A 127 -0.52 -15.87 -3.78
C LEU A 127 0.92 -16.26 -3.48
N TYR A 128 1.81 -16.20 -4.48
CA TYR A 128 3.23 -16.46 -4.29
C TYR A 128 3.87 -15.49 -3.29
N GLY A 129 3.60 -14.19 -3.42
CA GLY A 129 4.09 -13.18 -2.48
C GLY A 129 3.54 -13.37 -1.07
N PHE A 130 2.26 -13.70 -0.94
CA PHE A 130 1.62 -14.00 0.35
C PHE A 130 2.28 -15.19 1.04
N GLU A 131 2.46 -16.31 0.34
CA GLU A 131 3.12 -17.49 0.90
C GLU A 131 4.55 -17.18 1.35
N ARG A 132 5.30 -16.39 0.58
CA ARG A 132 6.67 -15.97 0.96
C ARG A 132 6.67 -15.05 2.17
N ALA A 133 5.71 -14.13 2.26
CA ALA A 133 5.56 -13.27 3.42
C ALA A 133 5.24 -14.08 4.69
N MET A 134 4.32 -15.04 4.61
CA MET A 134 3.96 -15.90 5.75
C MET A 134 5.11 -16.82 6.19
N ARG A 135 5.81 -17.46 5.24
CA ARG A 135 6.94 -18.36 5.54
C ARG A 135 8.14 -17.68 6.19
N SER A 136 8.24 -16.35 6.11
CA SER A 136 9.28 -15.61 6.83
C SER A 136 9.15 -15.73 8.36
N ASN A 137 8.06 -16.29 8.88
CA ASN A 137 7.82 -16.59 10.30
C ASN A 137 7.91 -15.35 11.23
N GLU A 138 7.75 -14.16 10.65
CA GLU A 138 7.79 -12.88 11.34
C GLU A 138 6.39 -12.30 11.62
N TYR A 139 5.34 -13.07 11.34
CA TYR A 139 3.94 -12.65 11.48
C TYR A 139 3.15 -13.65 12.32
#